data_AF-A0A1G8N9B4-F1
#
_entry.id   AF-A0A1G8N9B4-F1
#
_cell.length_a   1.000
_cell.length_b   1.000
_cell.length_c   1.000
_cell.angle_alpha   90.00
_cell.angle_beta   90.00
_cell.angle_gamma   90.00
#
_symmetry.space_group_name_H-M   'P 1'
#
loop_
_entity.id
_entity.type
_entity.pdbx_description
1 polymer ?
#
loop_
_entity_poly.entity_id
_entity_poly.type
_entity_poly.pdbx_seq_one_letter_code
_entity_poly.pdbx_strand_id
1 'polypeptide(L)'
;MSEPYVLACVNVVAADTDAEAQYLATSLQQLFKGIITGRRHPLPPPVESMADIWSAAEQEAAMQMLAYSFFGSKETVQAQLNDFIERTGINERMATSHIYDQQARLKSYRLLAEALNA
;
A
#
# COMPACT_ATOMS: atom_id res chain seq x y z
N MET A 1 -25.85 -17.37 14.61
CA MET A 1 -24.73 -16.66 13.95
C MET A 1 -25.01 -16.71 12.47
N SER A 2 -25.25 -15.56 11.86
CA SER A 2 -25.80 -15.40 10.52
C SER A 2 -24.64 -15.02 9.60
N GLU A 3 -24.26 -15.94 8.71
CA GLU A 3 -23.26 -15.81 7.61
C GLU A 3 -21.79 -15.54 8.01
N PRO A 4 -20.80 -16.10 7.26
CA PRO A 4 -19.39 -15.87 7.51
C PRO A 4 -18.99 -14.42 7.18
N TYR A 5 -18.20 -13.80 8.05
CA TYR A 5 -17.71 -12.43 7.91
C TYR A 5 -16.21 -12.41 7.63
N VAL A 6 -15.80 -11.82 6.51
CA VAL A 6 -14.41 -11.76 6.05
C VAL A 6 -13.91 -10.32 6.09
N LEU A 7 -12.83 -10.11 6.84
CA LEU A 7 -12.09 -8.85 6.90
C LEU A 7 -10.72 -9.04 6.23
N ALA A 8 -10.38 -8.14 5.29
CA ALA A 8 -9.06 -8.10 4.67
C ALA A 8 -8.25 -6.88 5.14
N CYS A 9 -7.01 -7.13 5.58
CA CYS A 9 -6.04 -6.07 5.86
C CYS A 9 -5.16 -5.86 4.63
N VAL A 10 -5.16 -4.64 4.08
CA VAL A 10 -4.46 -4.29 2.84
C VAL A 10 -3.61 -3.04 3.03
N ASN A 11 -2.52 -2.91 2.26
CA ASN A 11 -1.76 -1.66 2.26
C ASN A 11 -2.37 -0.68 1.27
N VAL A 12 -2.45 0.59 1.65
CA VAL A 12 -2.89 1.66 0.76
C VAL A 12 -1.94 2.85 0.87
N VAL A 13 -1.49 3.36 -0.27
CA VAL A 13 -0.80 4.65 -0.39
C VAL A 13 -1.50 5.45 -1.48
N ALA A 14 -2.34 6.39 -1.05
CA ALA A 14 -3.08 7.27 -1.94
C ALA A 14 -2.46 8.68 -1.94
N ALA A 15 -2.36 9.30 -3.11
CA ALA A 15 -1.79 10.63 -3.29
C ALA A 15 -2.55 11.41 -4.39
N ASP A 16 -2.14 12.64 -4.72
CA ASP A 16 -2.84 13.41 -5.77
C ASP A 16 -2.61 12.81 -7.16
N THR A 17 -1.49 12.12 -7.34
CA THR A 17 -1.10 11.48 -8.60
C THR A 17 -0.55 10.09 -8.36
N ASP A 18 -0.60 9.23 -9.39
CA ASP A 18 0.01 7.90 -9.31
C ASP A 18 1.52 7.98 -9.06
N ALA A 19 2.20 8.96 -9.65
CA ALA A 19 3.64 9.15 -9.48
C ALA A 19 4.01 9.50 -8.01
N GLU A 20 3.25 10.41 -7.39
CA GLU A 20 3.44 10.77 -5.97
C GLU A 20 3.19 9.54 -5.07
N ALA A 21 2.14 8.76 -5.35
CA ALA A 21 1.83 7.57 -4.58
C ALA A 21 2.94 6.50 -4.69
N GLN A 22 3.49 6.29 -5.88
CA GLN A 22 4.60 5.37 -6.10
C GLN A 22 5.86 5.82 -5.33
N TYR A 23 6.17 7.12 -5.38
CA TYR A 23 7.27 7.70 -4.60
C TYR A 23 7.06 7.47 -3.10
N LEU A 24 5.89 7.79 -2.54
CA LEU A 24 5.59 7.59 -1.12
C LEU A 24 5.62 6.10 -0.73
N ALA A 25 5.20 5.20 -1.63
CA ALA A 25 5.22 3.75 -1.39
C ALA A 25 6.63 3.18 -1.26
N THR A 26 7.66 3.88 -1.72
CA THR A 26 9.05 3.41 -1.55
C THR A 26 9.48 3.31 -0.08
N SER A 27 8.87 4.05 0.85
CA SER A 27 9.06 3.85 2.29
C SER A 27 8.63 2.45 2.74
N LEU A 28 7.47 1.98 2.26
CA LEU A 28 6.94 0.65 2.52
C LEU A 28 7.79 -0.43 1.83
N GLN A 29 8.25 -0.19 0.61
CA GLN A 29 9.14 -1.12 -0.11
C GLN A 29 10.48 -1.30 0.60
N GLN A 30 11.08 -0.21 1.11
CA GLN A 30 12.30 -0.29 1.93
C GLN A 30 12.06 -1.05 3.24
N LEU A 31 10.90 -0.86 3.89
CA LEU A 31 10.52 -1.63 5.07
C LEU A 31 10.46 -3.14 4.77
N PHE A 32 9.81 -3.53 3.66
CA PHE A 32 9.70 -4.94 3.27
C PHE A 32 11.04 -5.52 2.84
N LYS A 33 11.91 -4.74 2.18
CA LYS A 33 13.31 -5.14 1.95
C LYS A 33 14.01 -5.49 3.27
N GLY A 34 13.84 -4.68 4.31
CA GLY A 34 14.39 -4.95 5.64
C GLY A 34 13.83 -6.22 6.29
N ILE A 35 12.55 -6.54 6.03
CA ILE A 35 11.90 -7.76 6.50
C ILE A 35 12.51 -9.00 5.82
N ILE A 36 12.62 -9.01 4.50
CA ILE A 36 13.14 -10.17 3.74
C ILE A 36 14.63 -10.42 3.98
N THR A 37 15.41 -9.35 4.21
CA THR A 37 16.85 -9.45 4.45
C THR A 37 17.21 -9.67 5.93
N GLY A 38 16.23 -9.64 6.83
CA GLY A 38 16.45 -9.67 8.27
C GLY A 38 17.05 -8.40 8.87
N ARG A 39 17.29 -7.36 8.05
CA ARG A 39 17.85 -6.06 8.46
C ARG A 39 16.73 -5.06 8.72
N ARG A 40 16.07 -5.20 9.86
CA ARG A 40 14.93 -4.35 10.24
C ARG A 40 15.40 -2.99 10.74
N HIS A 41 14.74 -1.95 10.26
CA HIS A 41 14.98 -0.56 10.66
C HIS A 41 13.63 0.18 10.81
N PRO A 42 13.60 1.34 11.49
CA PRO A 42 12.45 2.23 11.45
C PRO A 42 12.05 2.56 10.01
N LEU A 43 10.78 2.94 9.81
CA LEU A 43 10.28 3.34 8.49
C LEU A 43 11.16 4.47 7.92
N PRO A 44 11.83 4.27 6.78
CA PRO A 44 12.72 5.27 6.19
C PRO A 44 11.93 6.27 5.31
N PRO A 45 12.50 7.46 5.03
CA PRO A 45 11.91 8.39 4.08
C PRO A 45 11.81 7.78 2.67
N PRO A 46 10.86 8.25 1.85
CA PRO A 46 10.73 7.79 0.48
C PRO A 46 11.94 8.20 -0.37
N VAL A 47 12.24 7.37 -1.36
CA VAL A 47 13.37 7.50 -2.29
C VAL A 47 12.85 7.59 -3.72
N GLU A 48 13.60 8.22 -4.62
CA GLU A 48 13.17 8.40 -6.00
C GLU A 48 13.00 7.07 -6.75
N SER A 49 13.82 6.06 -6.41
CA SER A 49 13.76 4.74 -7.02
C SER A 49 14.30 3.66 -6.09
N MET A 50 13.65 2.49 -6.12
CA MET A 50 14.15 1.28 -5.45
C MET A 50 15.17 0.50 -6.28
N ALA A 51 15.36 0.83 -7.57
CA ALA A 51 16.14 0.02 -8.51
C ALA A 51 17.58 -0.26 -8.03
N ASP A 52 18.22 0.71 -7.39
CA ASP A 52 19.59 0.59 -6.87
C ASP A 52 19.66 0.16 -5.40
N ILE A 53 18.51 -0.04 -4.76
CA ILE A 53 18.41 -0.32 -3.32
C ILE A 53 18.24 -1.82 -3.07
N TRP A 54 17.46 -2.51 -3.88
CA TRP A 54 17.28 -3.96 -3.81
C TRP A 54 17.91 -4.67 -5.00
N SER A 55 18.30 -5.93 -4.82
CA SER A 55 18.57 -6.83 -5.94
C SER A 55 17.26 -7.29 -6.59
N ALA A 56 17.32 -7.87 -7.79
CA ALA A 56 16.13 -8.43 -8.46
C ALA A 56 15.41 -9.49 -7.61
N ALA A 57 16.17 -10.35 -6.92
CA ALA A 57 15.59 -11.38 -6.04
C ALA A 57 14.92 -10.77 -4.79
N GLU A 58 15.52 -9.72 -4.22
CA GLU A 58 14.92 -8.98 -3.11
C GLU A 58 13.65 -8.23 -3.54
N GLN A 59 13.67 -7.62 -4.72
CA GLN A 59 12.51 -6.97 -5.31
C GLN A 59 11.36 -7.97 -5.48
N GLU A 60 11.61 -9.12 -6.11
CA GLU A 60 10.59 -10.13 -6.34
C GLU A 60 9.97 -10.62 -5.03
N ALA A 61 10.81 -10.97 -4.04
CA ALA A 61 10.34 -11.42 -2.73
C ALA A 61 9.50 -10.33 -2.01
N ALA A 62 9.97 -9.08 -2.01
CA ALA A 62 9.24 -7.97 -1.40
C ALA A 62 7.90 -7.72 -2.11
N MET A 63 7.89 -7.71 -3.45
CA MET A 63 6.68 -7.45 -4.23
C MET A 63 5.66 -8.58 -4.13
N GLN A 64 6.09 -9.84 -3.97
CA GLN A 64 5.19 -10.95 -3.65
C GLN A 64 4.49 -10.76 -2.31
N MET A 65 5.20 -10.30 -1.28
CA MET A 65 4.59 -10.00 0.02
C MET A 65 3.66 -8.77 -0.04
N LEU A 66 3.95 -7.82 -0.94
CA LEU A 66 3.17 -6.62 -1.18
C LEU A 66 2.03 -6.82 -2.19
N ALA A 67 1.71 -8.05 -2.62
CA ALA A 67 0.72 -8.32 -3.67
C ALA A 67 -0.65 -7.67 -3.44
N TYR A 68 -1.08 -7.51 -2.19
CA TYR A 68 -2.32 -6.80 -1.82
C TYR A 68 -2.02 -5.41 -1.25
N SER A 69 -1.28 -4.62 -2.03
CA SER A 69 -0.97 -3.22 -1.76
C SER A 69 -1.41 -2.36 -2.92
N PHE A 70 -2.11 -1.26 -2.61
CA PHE A 70 -2.74 -0.40 -3.59
C PHE A 70 -2.12 0.99 -3.54
N PHE A 71 -1.44 1.37 -4.61
CA PHE A 71 -0.71 2.64 -4.71
C PHE A 71 -1.21 3.43 -5.91
N GLY A 72 -1.67 4.66 -5.70
CA GLY A 72 -2.09 5.50 -6.81
C GLY A 72 -2.76 6.82 -6.41
N SER A 73 -3.27 7.50 -7.42
CA SER A 73 -4.27 8.55 -7.29
C SER A 73 -5.55 8.00 -6.66
N LYS A 74 -6.45 8.90 -6.25
CA LYS A 74 -7.77 8.52 -5.71
C LYS A 74 -8.53 7.60 -6.67
N GLU A 75 -8.56 7.94 -7.96
CA GLU A 75 -9.27 7.21 -9.00
C GLU A 75 -8.66 5.81 -9.23
N THR A 76 -7.33 5.74 -9.25
CA THR A 76 -6.59 4.47 -9.37
C THR A 76 -6.85 3.55 -8.17
N VAL A 77 -6.75 4.09 -6.95
CA VAL A 77 -6.99 3.34 -5.72
C VAL A 77 -8.44 2.86 -5.64
N GLN A 78 -9.41 3.69 -6.04
CA GLN A 78 -10.82 3.31 -6.11
C GLN A 78 -11.01 2.10 -7.03
N ALA A 79 -10.49 2.17 -8.26
CA ALA A 79 -10.62 1.10 -9.24
C ALA A 79 -9.98 -0.22 -8.75
N GLN A 80 -8.77 -0.15 -8.19
CA GLN A 80 -8.07 -1.32 -7.68
C GLN A 80 -8.80 -1.97 -6.49
N LEU A 81 -9.32 -1.15 -5.56
CA LEU A 81 -10.05 -1.66 -4.40
C LEU A 81 -11.40 -2.27 -4.80
N ASN A 82 -12.09 -1.69 -5.78
CA ASN A 82 -13.34 -2.25 -6.29
C ASN A 82 -13.11 -3.62 -6.96
N ASP A 83 -12.10 -3.76 -7.82
CA ASP A 83 -11.73 -5.07 -8.40
C ASP A 83 -11.40 -6.09 -7.31
N PHE A 84 -10.61 -5.68 -6.30
CA PHE A 84 -10.26 -6.56 -5.19
C PHE A 84 -11.50 -7.04 -4.42
N ILE A 85 -12.46 -6.15 -4.14
CA ILE A 85 -13.68 -6.48 -3.41
C ILE A 85 -14.58 -7.40 -4.24
N GLU A 86 -14.79 -7.09 -5.51
CA GLU A 86 -15.61 -7.91 -6.41
C GLU A 86 -15.08 -9.34 -6.52
N ARG A 87 -13.74 -9.49 -6.59
CA ARG A 87 -13.09 -10.80 -6.71
C ARG A 87 -13.06 -11.61 -5.43
N THR A 88 -13.07 -10.95 -4.27
CA THR A 88 -12.88 -11.62 -2.97
C THR A 88 -14.15 -11.76 -2.15
N GLY A 89 -15.17 -10.92 -2.41
CA GLY A 89 -16.42 -10.92 -1.65
C GLY A 89 -16.25 -10.49 -0.18
N ILE A 90 -15.20 -9.72 0.15
CA ILE A 90 -14.92 -9.30 1.53
C ILE A 90 -16.03 -8.39 2.08
N ASN A 91 -16.29 -8.52 3.37
CA ASN A 91 -17.29 -7.71 4.08
C ASN A 91 -16.69 -6.42 4.65
N GLU A 92 -15.42 -6.49 5.08
CA GLU A 92 -14.70 -5.35 5.66
C GLU A 92 -13.26 -5.26 5.14
N ARG A 93 -12.78 -4.04 5.04
CA ARG A 93 -11.40 -3.72 4.67
C ARG A 93 -10.78 -2.87 5.78
N MET A 94 -9.56 -3.24 6.17
CA MET A 94 -8.73 -2.47 7.08
C MET A 94 -7.48 -2.02 6.32
N ALA A 95 -7.20 -0.72 6.30
CA ALA A 95 -6.11 -0.16 5.52
C ALA A 95 -4.92 0.27 6.39
N THR A 96 -3.74 -0.19 6.02
CA THR A 96 -2.47 0.25 6.60
C THR A 96 -1.70 1.14 5.60
N SER A 97 -1.25 2.32 6.06
CA SER A 97 -0.49 3.26 5.24
C SER A 97 0.88 3.54 5.88
N HIS A 98 1.89 2.76 5.51
CA HIS A 98 3.29 2.93 5.94
C HIS A 98 3.99 4.05 5.17
N ILE A 99 3.51 5.29 5.37
CA ILE A 99 4.06 6.50 4.76
C ILE A 99 4.89 7.22 5.83
N TYR A 100 6.14 7.57 5.49
CA TYR A 100 7.07 8.23 6.42
C TYR A 100 6.57 9.61 6.85
N ASP A 101 6.13 10.43 5.89
CA ASP A 101 5.60 11.76 6.18
C ASP A 101 4.18 11.67 6.76
N GLN A 102 4.01 12.27 7.93
CA GLN A 102 2.76 12.21 8.67
C GLN A 102 1.61 12.92 7.94
N GLN A 103 1.87 14.03 7.26
CA GLN A 103 0.84 14.79 6.55
C GLN A 103 0.38 14.04 5.29
N ALA A 104 1.32 13.48 4.54
CA ALA A 104 1.04 12.59 3.42
C ALA A 104 0.25 11.36 3.88
N ARG A 105 0.57 10.79 5.06
CA ARG A 105 -0.20 9.69 5.64
C ARG A 105 -1.66 10.05 5.91
N LEU A 106 -1.90 11.21 6.55
CA LEU A 106 -3.26 11.70 6.80
C LEU A 106 -4.02 11.99 5.50
N LYS A 107 -3.33 12.55 4.50
CA LYS A 107 -3.88 12.79 3.16
C LYS A 107 -4.26 11.49 2.47
N SER A 108 -3.40 10.47 2.52
CA SER A 108 -3.69 9.13 1.98
C SER A 108 -4.96 8.53 2.59
N TYR A 109 -5.14 8.63 3.92
CA TYR A 109 -6.38 8.16 4.56
C TYR A 109 -7.62 8.96 4.13
N ARG A 110 -7.50 10.28 3.93
CA ARG A 110 -8.60 11.10 3.43
C ARG A 110 -9.00 10.71 2.00
N LEU A 111 -8.02 10.59 1.11
CA LEU A 111 -8.24 10.18 -0.28
C LEU A 111 -8.84 8.77 -0.36
N LEU A 112 -8.35 7.86 0.48
CA LEU A 112 -8.96 6.54 0.61
C LEU A 112 -10.42 6.64 1.06
N ALA A 113 -10.75 7.43 2.07
CA ALA A 113 -12.14 7.61 2.50
C ALA A 113 -13.02 8.20 1.38
N GLU A 114 -12.51 9.15 0.60
CA GLU A 114 -13.22 9.72 -0.55
C GLU A 114 -13.42 8.70 -1.69
N ALA A 115 -12.38 7.94 -2.04
CA ALA A 115 -12.42 6.89 -3.05
C ALA A 115 -13.49 5.83 -2.76
N LEU A 116 -13.78 5.61 -1.48
CA LEU A 116 -14.69 4.58 -1.01
C LEU A 116 -16.13 5.03 -0.81
N ASN A 117 -16.36 6.34 -0.78
CA ASN A 117 -17.66 6.97 -0.57
C ASN A 117 -18.24 7.61 -1.85
N ALA A 118 -17.54 7.46 -2.98
CA ALA A 118 -17.97 7.88 -4.30
C ALA A 118 -18.67 6.72 -5.03
#